data_AF-A0A1X0IQR5-F1
#
_entry.id   AF-A0A1X0IQR5-F1
#
_cell.length_a   1.000
_cell.length_b   1.000
_cell.length_c   1.000
_cell.angle_alpha   90.00
_cell.angle_beta   90.00
_cell.angle_gamma   90.00
#
_symmetry.space_group_name_H-M   'P 1'
#
loop_
_entity.id
_entity.type
_entity.pdbx_description
1 polymer ?
#
loop_
_entity_poly.entity_id
_entity_poly.type
_entity_poly.pdbx_seq_one_letter_code
_entity_poly.pdbx_strand_id
1 'polypeptide(L)' 'MTTNPTAYLGCIARDGYVIKAAYKGHKDRVIAWFPTHDEMVREWLRITDLCDMVDVYGSKFD' A
#
# COMPACT_ATOMS: atom_id res chain seq x y z
N MET A 1 5.13 -21.34 -1.30
CA MET A 1 4.19 -20.23 -1.55
C MET A 1 4.88 -18.96 -1.12
N THR A 2 5.08 -18.00 -2.02
CA THR A 2 5.67 -16.71 -1.67
C THR A 2 4.65 -15.92 -0.86
N THR A 3 4.91 -15.76 0.44
CA THR A 3 4.11 -14.95 1.36
C THR A 3 4.36 -13.45 1.21
N ASN A 4 5.30 -13.08 0.34
CA ASN A 4 5.68 -11.70 0.13
C ASN A 4 4.63 -10.99 -0.74
N PRO A 5 4.17 -9.80 -0.33
CA PRO A 5 3.37 -8.94 -1.19
C PRO A 5 4.09 -8.68 -2.51
N THR A 6 3.34 -8.50 -3.59
CA THR A 6 3.90 -8.06 -4.87
C THR A 6 3.98 -6.54 -4.98
N ALA A 7 3.19 -5.81 -4.19
CA ALA A 7 3.23 -4.36 -4.09
C ALA A 7 2.54 -3.88 -2.81
N TYR A 8 2.81 -2.64 -2.44
CA TYR A 8 2.09 -1.90 -1.40
C TYR A 8 1.40 -0.68 -2.01
N LEU A 9 0.12 -0.50 -1.71
CA LEU A 9 -0.74 0.52 -2.31
C LEU A 9 -1.26 1.45 -1.23
N GLY A 10 -0.98 2.75 -1.34
CA GLY A 10 -1.70 3.77 -0.59
C GLY A 10 -3.11 3.96 -1.14
N CYS A 11 -4.14 3.94 -0.29
CA CYS A 11 -5.53 4.08 -0.69
C CYS A 11 -6.31 5.00 0.27
N ILE A 12 -7.31 5.69 -0.28
CA ILE A 12 -8.34 6.37 0.51
C ILE A 12 -9.42 5.34 0.86
N ALA A 13 -9.80 5.27 2.14
CA ALA A 13 -10.90 4.47 2.66
C ALA A 13 -12.00 5.39 3.20
N ARG A 14 -13.19 4.84 3.49
CA ARG A 14 -14.35 5.61 3.95
C ARG A 14 -14.03 6.50 5.17
N ASP A 15 -13.21 5.99 6.08
CA ASP A 15 -12.94 6.60 7.37
C ASP A 15 -11.47 7.05 7.54
N GLY A 16 -10.72 7.19 6.45
CA GLY A 16 -9.33 7.62 6.50
C GLY A 16 -8.47 7.11 5.35
N TYR A 17 -7.19 6.86 5.63
CA TYR A 17 -6.21 6.41 4.65
C TYR A 17 -5.65 5.06 5.07
N VAL A 18 -5.33 4.21 4.09
CA VAL A 18 -4.81 2.85 4.36
C VAL A 18 -3.67 2.51 3.44
N ILE A 19 -2.81 1.58 3.90
CA ILE A 19 -1.90 0.85 3.03
C ILE A 19 -2.43 -0.57 2.85
N LYS A 20 -2.49 -1.03 1.60
CA LYS A 20 -2.84 -2.41 1.24
C LYS A 20 -1.62 -3.15 0.70
N ALA A 21 -1.47 -4.40 1.11
CA ALA A 21 -0.57 -5.36 0.47
C ALA A 21 -1.31 -6.08 -0.66
N ALA A 22 -0.79 -5.97 -1.88
CA ALA A 22 -1.28 -6.69 -3.04
C ALA A 22 -0.55 -8.03 -3.18
N TYR A 23 -1.26 -9.05 -3.64
CA TYR A 23 -0.73 -10.40 -3.81
C TYR A 23 -1.15 -10.98 -5.16
N LYS A 24 -0.22 -11.55 -5.92
CA LYS A 24 -0.53 -12.15 -7.22
C LYS A 24 -1.57 -13.27 -7.09
N GLY A 25 -2.73 -13.08 -7.73
CA GLY A 25 -3.81 -14.09 -7.74
C GLY A 25 -4.64 -14.16 -6.45
N HIS A 26 -4.48 -13.22 -5.53
CA HIS A 26 -5.23 -13.15 -4.28
C HIS A 26 -5.82 -11.75 -4.05
N LYS A 27 -6.77 -11.64 -3.13
CA LYS A 27 -7.33 -10.35 -2.72
C LYS A 27 -6.30 -9.55 -1.93
N ASP A 28 -6.25 -8.25 -2.21
CA ASP A 28 -5.46 -7.30 -1.44
C ASP A 28 -5.88 -7.28 0.02
N ARG A 29 -4.93 -7.01 0.93
CA ARG A 29 -5.18 -6.93 2.36
C ARG A 29 -4.76 -5.58 2.91
N VAL A 30 -5.62 -4.95 3.69
CA VAL A 30 -5.24 -3.76 4.46
C VAL A 30 -4.25 -4.17 5.55
N ILE A 31 -3.12 -3.48 5.62
CA ILE A 31 -2.05 -3.77 6.60
C ILE A 31 -1.85 -2.63 7.60
N ALA A 32 -2.28 -1.41 7.26
CA ALA A 32 -2.18 -0.25 8.14
C ALA A 32 -3.28 0.77 7.83
N TRP A 33 -3.69 1.52 8.87
CA TRP A 33 -4.68 2.58 8.83
C TRP A 33 -4.09 3.87 9.38
N PHE A 34 -4.46 4.99 8.78
CA PHE A 34 -3.94 6.31 9.13
C PHE A 34 -5.08 7.33 9.14
N PRO A 35 -5.09 8.23 10.14
CA PRO A 35 -6.05 9.33 10.21
C PRO A 35 -5.82 10.39 9.13
N THR A 36 -4.58 10.53 8.62
CA THR A 36 -4.23 11.56 7.63
C THR A 36 -3.49 10.98 6.44
N HIS A 37 -3.59 11.68 5.30
CA HIS A 37 -2.88 11.34 4.07
C HIS A 37 -1.36 11.36 4.28
N ASP A 38 -0.85 12.38 4.96
CA ASP A 38 0.59 12.59 5.12
C ASP A 38 1.24 11.50 5.99
N GLU A 39 0.54 11.02 7.02
CA GLU A 39 1.01 9.88 7.81
C GLU A 39 1.08 8.60 6.97
N MET A 40 0.07 8.36 6.14
CA MET A 40 0.05 7.23 5.22
C MET A 40 1.18 7.32 4.18
N VAL A 41 1.43 8.50 3.59
CA VAL A 41 2.52 8.69 2.62
C VAL A 41 3.89 8.46 3.25
N ARG A 42 4.13 8.99 4.46
CA ARG A 42 5.41 8.77 5.17
C ARG A 42 5.68 7.28 5.40
N GLU A 43 4.66 6.55 5.86
CA GLU A 43 4.81 5.12 6.13
C GLU A 43 4.94 4.30 4.85
N TRP A 44 4.22 4.69 3.79
CA TRP A 44 4.34 4.05 2.48
C TRP A 44 5.74 4.24 1.87
N LEU A 45 6.32 5.44 1.96
CA LEU A 45 7.71 5.69 1.55
C LEU A 45 8.71 4.86 2.36
N ARG A 46 8.50 4.75 3.68
CA ARG A 46 9.34 3.92 4.55
C ARG A 46 9.29 2.43 4.16
N ILE A 47 8.11 1.92 3.82
CA ILE A 47 7.92 0.51 3.43
C ILE A 47 8.52 0.25 2.04
N THR A 48 8.30 1.14 1.08
CA THR A 48 8.82 0.98 -0.29
C THR A 48 10.35 1.02 -0.31
N ASP A 49 10.97 1.91 0.47
CA ASP A 49 12.42 1.98 0.68
C ASP A 49 12.98 0.68 1.32
N LEU A 50 12.35 0.19 2.40
CA LEU A 50 12.78 -1.04 3.09
C LEU A 50 12.65 -2.31 2.26
N CYS A 51 11.71 -2.34 1.31
CA CYS A 51 11.45 -3.52 0.49
C CYS A 51 12.07 -3.46 -0.91
N ASP A 52 12.86 -2.42 -1.23
CA ASP A 52 13.38 -2.15 -2.58
C ASP A 52 12.27 -2.27 -3.65
N MET A 53 11.04 -1.88 -3.26
CA MET A 53 9.88 -2.03 -4.12
C MET A 53 9.71 -0.77 -4.95
N VAL A 54 9.78 -0.95 -6.27
CA VAL A 54 9.57 0.11 -7.26
C VAL A 54 8.25 0.81 -6.97
N ASP A 55 8.34 2.12 -6.79
CA ASP A 55 7.22 3.02 -6.62
C ASP A 55 6.28 2.89 -7.84
N VAL A 56 5.12 2.25 -7.66
CA VAL A 56 4.07 2.18 -8.68
C VAL A 56 3.16 3.40 -8.51
N TYR A 57 3.74 4.60 -8.66
CA TYR A 57 2.96 5.82 -8.84
C TYR A 57 2.19 5.69 -10.16
N GLY A 58 0.86 5.53 -10.11
CA GLY A 58 0.03 5.84 -11.28
C GLY A 58 -0.93 4.78 -11.79
N SER A 59 -1.37 3.79 -11.02
CA SER A 59 -2.60 3.08 -11.37
C SER A 59 -3.80 3.92 -10.94
N LYS A 60 -4.14 4.92 -11.78
CA LYS A 60 -5.48 5.52 -11.77
C LYS A 60 -6.47 4.37 -11.90
N PHE A 61 -7.26 4.14 -10.85
CA PHE A 61 -8.42 3.27 -10.93
C PHE A 61 -9.48 4.01 -11.76
N ASP A 62 -9.78 3.47 -12.94
CA ASP A 62 -11.06 3.66 -13.65
C ASP A 62 -12.20 3.04 -12.83
#